data_AF-A0A4P2UVY7-F1
#
_entry.id   AF-A0A4P2UVY7-F1
#
_cell.length_a   1.000
_cell.length_b   1.000
_cell.length_c   1.000
_cell.angle_alpha   90.00
_cell.angle_beta   90.00
_cell.angle_gamma   90.00
#
_symmetry.space_group_name_H-M   'P 1'
#
loop_
_entity.id
_entity.type
_entity.pdbx_description
1 polymer ?
#
loop_
_entity_poly.entity_id
_entity_poly.type
_entity_poly.pdbx_seq_one_letter_code
_entity_poly.pdbx_strand_id
1 'polypeptide(L)' 'RGMVAGDSKNDAPKAADTFKAQVIILNHPGEIHSGYAPVLDCHTAHI' A
#
# COMPACT_ATOMS: atom_id res chain seq x y z
N ARG A 1 10.93 2.29 -10.02
CA ARG A 1 10.00 1.14 -10.18
C ARG A 1 8.82 1.39 -9.24
N GLY A 2 7.61 0.96 -9.56
CA GLY A 2 6.43 1.24 -8.72
C GLY A 2 5.49 2.37 -9.20
N MET A 3 5.87 3.12 -10.24
CA MET A 3 4.95 4.10 -10.86
C MET A 3 3.86 3.37 -11.64
N VAL A 4 2.65 3.90 -11.59
CA VAL A 4 1.49 3.38 -12.33
C VAL A 4 1.23 4.31 -13.52
N ALA A 5 1.23 3.76 -14.73
CA ALA A 5 0.84 4.46 -15.95
C ALA A 5 -0.64 4.14 -16.26
N GLY A 6 -1.39 5.13 -16.72
CA GLY A 6 -2.78 4.96 -17.14
C GLY A 6 -3.19 6.05 -18.13
N ASP A 7 -4.35 5.88 -18.77
CA ASP A 7 -4.86 6.82 -19.75
C ASP A 7 -5.25 8.15 -19.08
N SER A 8 -4.63 9.25 -19.53
CA SER A 8 -4.93 10.60 -19.07
C SER A 8 -6.40 11.02 -19.21
N LYS A 9 -7.16 10.39 -20.12
CA LYS A 9 -8.55 10.73 -20.44
C LYS A 9 -9.56 9.79 -19.81
N ASN A 10 -9.12 8.71 -19.15
CA ASN A 10 -10.00 7.72 -18.55
C ASN A 10 -9.47 7.28 -17.19
N ASP A 11 -9.95 7.96 -16.14
CA ASP A 11 -9.59 7.75 -14.73
C ASP A 11 -8.07 7.55 -14.51
N ALA A 12 -7.33 8.61 -14.82
CA ALA A 12 -5.87 8.59 -14.70
C ALA A 12 -5.43 8.27 -13.26
N PRO A 13 -4.34 7.49 -13.08
CA PRO A 13 -3.84 7.12 -11.76
C PRO A 13 -3.41 8.34 -10.96
N LYS A 14 -3.65 8.30 -9.65
CA LYS A 14 -3.35 9.39 -8.70
C LYS A 14 -2.56 8.85 -7.51
N ALA A 15 -1.81 9.73 -6.86
CA ALA A 15 -1.16 9.41 -5.60
C ALA A 15 -2.21 9.20 -4.49
N ALA A 16 -1.89 8.33 -3.54
CA ALA A 16 -2.70 8.09 -2.35
C ALA A 16 -1.87 8.44 -1.11
N ASP A 17 -2.34 9.41 -0.33
CA ASP A 17 -1.69 9.78 0.94
C ASP A 17 -1.99 8.75 2.04
N THR A 18 -3.24 8.26 2.07
CA THR A 18 -3.70 7.21 2.99
C THR A 18 -4.74 6.34 2.31
N PHE A 19 -4.84 5.09 2.73
CA PHE A 19 -5.90 4.17 2.28
C PHE A 19 -6.29 3.23 3.42
N LYS A 20 -7.54 2.75 3.39
CA LYS A 20 -8.00 1.69 4.29
C LYS A 20 -7.87 0.36 3.57
N ALA A 21 -7.36 -0.65 4.27
CA ALA A 21 -7.27 -2.00 3.76
C ALA A 21 -7.75 -2.99 4.83
N GLN A 22 -8.29 -4.12 4.37
CA GLN A 22 -8.49 -5.28 5.22
C GLN A 22 -7.21 -6.11 5.18
N VAL A 23 -6.68 -6.44 6.36
CA VAL A 23 -5.43 -7.20 6.49
C VAL A 23 -5.66 -8.49 7.26
N ILE A 24 -4.88 -9.51 6.94
CA ILE A 24 -4.78 -10.74 7.73
C ILE A 24 -3.36 -10.81 8.26
N ILE A 25 -3.23 -10.91 9.57
CA ILE A 25 -1.92 -11.06 10.21
C ILE A 25 -1.54 -12.53 10.17
N LEU A 26 -0.38 -12.84 9.59
CA LEU A 26 0.18 -14.20 9.55
C LEU A 26 0.87 -14.52 10.89
N ASN A 27 1.58 -15.65 10.96
CA ASN A 27 2.27 -16.11 12.17
C ASN A 27 3.43 -15.17 12.57
N HIS A 28 3.09 -14.05 13.18
CA HIS A 28 4.01 -13.01 13.65
C HIS A 28 4.16 -13.15 15.18
N PRO A 29 5.39 -13.21 15.72
CA PRO A 29 5.62 -13.43 17.15
C PRO A 29 5.31 -12.20 18.03
N GLY A 30 4.96 -11.06 17.42
CA GLY A 30 4.70 -9.80 18.11
C GLY A 30 3.25 -9.33 18.00
N GLU A 31 2.98 -8.19 18.63
CA GLU A 31 1.70 -7.49 18.56
C GLU A 31 1.81 -6.26 17.67
N ILE A 32 0.72 -5.92 16.98
CA ILE A 32 0.63 -4.76 16.11
C ILE A 32 -0.30 -3.74 16.77
N HIS A 33 0.23 -2.54 17.02
CA HIS A 33 -0.47 -1.43 17.65
C HIS A 33 -0.58 -0.23 16.70
N SER A 34 -1.41 0.75 17.04
CA SER A 34 -1.51 2.00 16.27
C SER A 34 -0.14 2.68 16.17
N GLY A 35 0.25 3.10 14.96
CA GLY A 35 1.57 3.67 14.69
C GLY A 35 2.63 2.64 14.26
N TYR A 36 2.31 1.34 14.21
CA TYR A 36 3.16 0.35 13.57
C TYR A 36 3.35 0.71 12.08
N ALA A 37 4.61 0.94 11.67
CA ALA A 37 4.97 1.40 10.34
C ALA A 37 5.89 0.38 9.63
N PRO A 38 5.35 -0.77 9.18
CA PRO A 38 6.11 -1.73 8.39
C PRO A 38 6.27 -1.22 6.96
N VAL A 39 7.19 -1.84 6.23
CA VAL A 39 7.28 -1.69 4.78
C VAL A 39 6.09 -2.38 4.13
N LEU A 40 5.52 -1.75 3.11
CA LEU A 40 4.44 -2.26 2.29
C LEU A 40 4.91 -2.44 0.84
N ASP A 41 4.89 -3.67 0.38
CA ASP A 41 4.95 -3.97 -1.05
C ASP A 41 3.54 -3.95 -1.65
N CYS A 42 3.33 -3.09 -2.65
CA CYS A 42 2.07 -3.01 -3.39
C CYS A 42 2.37 -2.98 -4.89
N HIS A 43 1.90 -4.00 -5.62
CA HIS A 43 2.25 -4.22 -7.02
C HIS A 43 3.78 -4.29 -7.24
N THR A 44 4.38 -3.22 -7.75
CA THR A 44 5.83 -3.10 -7.95
C THR A 44 6.46 -1.95 -7.15
N ALA A 45 5.65 -1.30 -6.32
CA ALA A 45 6.09 -0.30 -5.35
C ALA A 45 6.49 -0.99 -4.04
N HIS A 46 7.51 -0.43 -3.40
CA HIS A 46 8.08 -0.82 -2.12
C HIS A 46 8.20 0.46 -1.30
N ILE A 47 7.40 0.58 -0.24
CA ILE A 47 7.15 1.83 0.50
C ILE A 47 7.35 1.58 1.99
#